data_AF-A0A8I2H0R9-F1
#
_entry.id   AF-A0A8I2H0R9-F1
#
_cell.length_a   1.000
_cell.length_b   1.000
_cell.length_c   1.000
_cell.angle_alpha   90.00
_cell.angle_beta   90.00
_cell.angle_gamma   90.00
#
_symmetry.space_group_name_H-M   'P 1'
#
loop_
_entity.id
_entity.type
_entity.pdbx_description
1 polymer ?
#
loop_
_entity_poly.entity_id
_entity_poly.type
_entity_poly.pdbx_seq_one_letter_code
_entity_poly.pdbx_strand_id
1 'polypeptide(L)'
;MLQRPSINDRRPAVAILSIALVGFALSACVSTEERQYRDANTCHSFGAPYGSRAYTNCMLEQQARRDNAQRESLERTRLTQEIARDAQVMADRARWDRCRRDPDRRECRR
;
A
#
# COMPACT_ATOMS: atom_id res chain seq x y z
N MET A 1 31.72 1.38 -28.26
CA MET A 1 32.20 0.30 -27.37
C MET A 1 31.18 0.12 -26.26
N LEU A 2 30.32 -0.90 -26.34
CA LEU A 2 29.35 -1.22 -25.28
C LEU A 2 29.94 -2.36 -24.44
N GLN A 3 30.41 -1.99 -23.26
CA GLN A 3 31.03 -2.90 -22.30
C GLN A 3 29.93 -3.78 -21.72
N ARG A 4 29.86 -5.04 -22.18
CA ARG A 4 28.99 -6.05 -21.57
C ARG A 4 29.56 -6.39 -20.19
N PRO A 5 28.84 -6.10 -19.08
CA PRO A 5 29.32 -6.52 -17.77
C PRO A 5 29.37 -8.05 -17.72
N SER A 6 30.50 -8.55 -17.21
CA SER A 6 30.82 -9.97 -17.11
C SER A 6 29.75 -10.71 -16.28
N ILE A 7 29.42 -11.93 -16.68
CA ILE A 7 28.44 -12.80 -16.00
C ILE A 7 28.85 -13.03 -14.53
N ASN A 8 30.14 -12.89 -14.20
CA ASN A 8 30.67 -13.07 -12.86
C ASN A 8 30.30 -11.92 -11.89
N ASP A 9 30.09 -10.69 -12.40
CA ASP A 9 29.67 -9.53 -11.60
C ASP A 9 28.18 -9.55 -11.23
N ARG A 10 27.38 -10.37 -11.92
CA ARG A 10 25.94 -10.49 -11.66
C ARG A 10 25.64 -11.31 -10.41
N ARG A 11 26.48 -12.28 -10.06
CA ARG A 11 26.31 -13.13 -8.87
C ARG A 11 26.35 -12.34 -7.56
N PRO A 12 27.35 -11.48 -7.29
CA PRO A 12 27.36 -10.67 -6.07
C PRO A 12 26.25 -9.63 -6.08
N ALA A 13 25.93 -9.03 -7.24
CA ALA A 13 24.83 -8.06 -7.35
C ALA A 13 23.47 -8.68 -7.00
N VAL A 14 23.19 -9.89 -7.51
CA VAL A 14 21.96 -10.63 -7.17
C VAL A 14 21.94 -10.99 -5.69
N ALA A 15 23.05 -11.45 -5.11
CA ALA A 15 23.13 -11.78 -3.69
C ALA A 15 22.87 -10.57 -2.78
N ILE A 16 23.48 -9.43 -3.08
CA ILE A 16 23.28 -8.17 -2.34
C ILE A 16 21.82 -7.72 -2.43
N LEU A 17 21.23 -7.76 -3.62
CA LEU A 17 19.83 -7.36 -3.83
C LEU A 17 18.86 -8.30 -3.07
N SER A 18 19.19 -9.59 -3.04
CA SER A 18 18.42 -10.60 -2.29
C SER A 18 18.48 -10.35 -0.78
N ILE A 19 19.68 -10.09 -0.24
CA ILE A 19 19.88 -9.77 1.18
C ILE A 19 19.15 -8.47 1.55
N ALA A 20 19.22 -7.45 0.69
CA ALA A 20 18.51 -6.19 0.91
C ALA A 20 16.98 -6.42 0.96
N LEU A 21 16.42 -7.18 0.02
CA LEU A 21 14.99 -7.52 0.00
C LEU A 21 14.55 -8.28 1.26
N VAL A 22 15.36 -9.22 1.74
CA VAL A 22 15.10 -9.94 2.99
C VAL A 22 15.13 -8.99 4.19
N GLY A 23 16.11 -8.10 4.26
CA GLY A 23 16.19 -7.08 5.32
C GLY A 23 14.99 -6.14 5.34
N PHE A 24 14.49 -5.73 4.17
CA PHE A 24 13.26 -4.92 4.05
C PHE A 24 12.00 -5.70 4.43
N ALA A 25 11.91 -6.98 4.09
CA ALA A 25 10.76 -7.82 4.47
C ALA A 25 10.67 -7.99 6.00
N LEU A 26 11.81 -8.12 6.68
CA LEU A 26 11.86 -8.27 8.13
C LEU A 26 11.54 -6.97 8.89
N SER A 27 11.90 -5.81 8.34
CA SER A 27 11.63 -4.51 8.99
C SER A 27 10.16 -4.05 8.88
N ALA A 28 9.38 -4.64 7.97
CA ALA A 28 7.95 -4.34 7.83
C ALA A 28 7.07 -5.02 8.91
N CYS A 29 7.60 -6.02 9.61
CA CYS A 29 6.89 -6.75 10.65
C CYS A 29 7.04 -6.07 12.01
N VAL A 30 6.41 -4.92 12.21
CA VAL A 30 6.30 -4.36 13.57
C VAL A 30 5.32 -5.21 14.39
N SER A 31 5.77 -5.70 15.54
CA SER A 31 4.92 -6.49 16.44
C SER A 31 3.87 -5.62 17.14
N THR A 32 2.81 -6.24 17.63
CA THR A 32 1.79 -5.56 18.45
C THR A 32 2.39 -4.97 19.73
N GLU A 33 3.33 -5.69 20.34
CA GLU A 33 4.04 -5.24 21.54
C GLU A 33 4.87 -3.98 21.27
N GLU A 34 5.64 -3.98 20.18
CA GLU A 34 6.48 -2.83 19.82
C GLU A 34 5.66 -1.57 19.51
N ARG A 35 4.46 -1.74 18.94
CA ARG A 35 3.49 -0.65 18.77
C ARG A 35 2.98 -0.15 20.12
N GLN A 36 2.59 -1.06 21.00
CA GLN A 36 2.11 -0.70 22.32
C GLN A 36 3.17 0.04 23.13
N TYR A 37 4.45 -0.37 23.05
CA TYR A 37 5.57 0.34 23.66
C TYR A 37 5.75 1.75 23.08
N ARG A 38 5.64 1.92 21.76
CA ARG A 38 5.71 3.24 21.13
C ARG A 38 4.56 4.16 21.55
N ASP A 39 3.35 3.64 21.60
CA ASP A 39 2.18 4.40 22.05
C ASP A 39 2.31 4.77 23.53
N ALA A 40 2.75 3.82 24.37
CA ALA A 40 2.99 4.04 25.79
C ALA A 40 4.00 5.16 26.02
N ASN A 41 5.12 5.13 25.29
CA ASN A 41 6.13 6.18 25.34
C ASN A 41 5.58 7.53 24.86
N THR A 42 4.75 7.53 23.81
CA THR A 42 4.09 8.74 23.29
C THR A 42 3.14 9.33 24.33
N CYS A 43 2.27 8.53 24.91
CA CYS A 43 1.33 8.97 25.94
C CYS A 43 2.04 9.46 27.19
N HIS A 44 3.11 8.77 27.61
CA HIS A 44 3.97 9.23 28.69
C HIS A 44 4.60 10.58 28.36
N SER A 45 5.12 10.77 27.13
CA SER A 45 5.73 12.03 26.71
C SER A 45 4.74 13.21 26.66
N PHE A 46 3.45 12.94 26.52
CA PHE A 46 2.39 13.94 26.63
C PHE A 46 1.95 14.22 28.08
N GLY A 47 2.68 13.70 29.06
CA GLY A 47 2.41 13.94 30.47
C GLY A 47 1.28 13.09 31.03
N ALA A 48 0.93 11.98 30.37
CA ALA A 48 -0.04 11.02 30.88
C ALA A 48 0.70 9.91 31.64
N PRO A 49 0.76 9.93 32.97
CA PRO A 49 1.51 8.92 33.73
C PRO A 49 0.80 7.56 33.68
N TYR A 50 1.58 6.49 33.68
CA TYR A 50 1.07 5.12 33.69
C TYR A 50 0.03 4.90 34.81
N GLY A 51 -1.05 4.20 34.50
CA GLY A 51 -2.14 3.91 35.44
C GLY A 51 -3.13 5.07 35.67
N SER A 52 -2.88 6.26 35.11
CA SER A 52 -3.84 7.35 35.16
C SER A 52 -4.95 7.21 34.10
N ARG A 53 -6.10 7.84 34.35
CA ARG A 53 -7.16 7.94 33.33
C ARG A 53 -6.69 8.65 32.07
N ALA A 54 -5.82 9.67 32.22
CA ALA A 54 -5.24 10.39 31.08
C ALA A 54 -4.43 9.44 30.18
N TYR A 55 -3.68 8.52 30.78
CA TYR A 55 -2.89 7.53 30.04
C TYR A 55 -3.80 6.55 29.28
N THR A 56 -4.82 6.02 29.94
CA THR A 56 -5.81 5.13 29.29
C THR A 56 -6.51 5.84 28.12
N ASN A 57 -6.92 7.10 28.30
CA ASN A 57 -7.57 7.87 27.24
C ASN A 57 -6.64 8.10 26.05
N CYS A 58 -5.38 8.46 26.31
CA CYS A 58 -4.39 8.61 25.24
C CYS A 58 -4.18 7.30 24.46
N MET A 59 -4.04 6.17 25.16
CA MET A 59 -3.87 4.86 24.51
C MET A 59 -5.09 4.49 23.64
N LEU A 60 -6.30 4.73 24.13
CA LEU A 60 -7.54 4.49 23.38
C LEU A 60 -7.64 5.40 22.16
N GLU A 61 -7.24 6.67 22.28
CA GLU A 61 -7.22 7.62 21.17
C GLU A 61 -6.21 7.20 20.10
N GLN A 62 -5.02 6.72 20.50
CA GLN A 62 -4.04 6.18 19.56
C GLN A 62 -4.56 4.96 18.81
N GLN A 63 -5.28 4.08 19.50
CA GLN A 63 -5.94 2.95 18.87
C GLN A 63 -7.02 3.41 17.88
N ALA A 64 -7.91 4.31 18.30
CA ALA A 64 -8.98 4.83 17.46
C ALA A 64 -8.45 5.53 16.20
N ARG A 65 -7.35 6.29 16.31
CA ARG A 65 -6.68 6.91 15.15
C ARG A 65 -6.24 5.87 14.12
N ARG A 66 -5.67 4.75 14.55
CA ARG A 66 -5.24 3.67 13.65
C ARG A 66 -6.41 2.96 13.01
N ASP A 67 -7.43 2.63 13.80
CA ASP A 67 -8.62 1.94 13.29
C ASP A 67 -9.31 2.82 12.23
N ASN A 68 -9.40 4.14 12.46
CA ASN A 68 -9.92 5.08 11.50
C ASN A 68 -9.04 5.20 10.25
N ALA A 69 -7.72 5.30 10.40
CA ALA A 69 -6.80 5.35 9.25
C ALA A 69 -6.87 4.07 8.40
N GLN A 70 -7.05 2.90 9.03
CA GLN A 70 -7.23 1.64 8.34
C GLN A 70 -8.56 1.60 7.58
N ARG A 71 -9.66 2.05 8.19
CA ARG A 71 -10.97 2.16 7.53
C ARG A 71 -10.91 3.10 6.33
N GLU A 72 -10.34 4.29 6.50
CA GLU A 72 -10.21 5.28 5.43
C GLU A 72 -9.37 4.73 4.26
N SER A 73 -8.29 4.00 4.54
CA SER A 73 -7.48 3.35 3.50
C SER A 73 -8.28 2.33 2.69
N LEU A 74 -9.11 1.51 3.37
CA LEU A 74 -9.99 0.54 2.71
C LEU A 74 -11.08 1.23 1.88
N GLU A 75 -11.67 2.30 2.39
CA GLU A 75 -12.67 3.10 1.66
C GLU A 75 -12.07 3.74 0.41
N ARG A 76 -10.89 4.37 0.52
CA ARG A 76 -10.17 4.93 -0.64
C ARG A 76 -9.85 3.87 -1.69
N THR A 77 -9.44 2.68 -1.25
CA THR A 77 -9.16 1.55 -2.15
C THR A 77 -10.43 1.10 -2.87
N ARG A 78 -11.55 0.99 -2.14
CA ARG A 78 -12.86 0.65 -2.72
C ARG A 78 -13.30 1.68 -3.75
N LEU A 79 -13.25 2.97 -3.43
CA LEU A 79 -13.60 4.04 -4.37
C LEU A 79 -12.74 4.00 -5.63
N THR A 80 -11.44 3.75 -5.48
CA THR A 80 -10.52 3.62 -6.62
C THR A 80 -10.89 2.44 -7.51
N GLN A 81 -11.27 1.30 -6.92
CA GLN A 81 -11.73 0.12 -7.68
C GLN A 81 -13.05 0.38 -8.39
N GLU A 82 -13.98 1.09 -7.75
CA GLU A 82 -15.26 1.49 -8.35
C GLU A 82 -15.02 2.42 -9.56
N ILE A 83 -14.19 3.45 -9.42
CA ILE A 83 -13.81 4.34 -10.55
C ILE A 83 -13.16 3.56 -11.69
N ALA A 84 -12.25 2.64 -11.38
CA ALA A 84 -11.58 1.83 -12.39
C ALA A 84 -12.57 0.92 -13.15
N ARG A 85 -13.53 0.32 -12.44
CA ARG A 85 -14.60 -0.48 -13.05
C ARG A 85 -15.48 0.38 -13.93
N ASP A 86 -15.90 1.55 -13.46
CA ASP A 86 -16.76 2.45 -14.23
C ASP A 86 -16.05 2.96 -15.49
N ALA A 87 -14.77 3.27 -15.40
CA ALA A 87 -13.95 3.64 -16.55
C ALA A 87 -13.90 2.53 -17.61
N GLN A 88 -13.78 1.26 -17.19
CA GLN A 88 -13.83 0.11 -18.11
C GLN A 88 -15.19 -0.01 -18.79
N VAL A 89 -16.29 0.07 -18.03
CA VAL A 89 -17.65 0.02 -18.59
C VAL A 89 -17.88 1.14 -19.60
N MET A 90 -17.41 2.35 -19.31
CA MET A 90 -17.54 3.49 -20.21
C MET A 90 -16.67 3.32 -21.47
N ALA A 91 -15.47 2.76 -21.33
CA ALA A 91 -14.61 2.43 -22.47
C ALA A 91 -15.23 1.37 -23.37
N ASP A 92 -15.84 0.32 -22.80
CA ASP A 92 -16.53 -0.74 -23.54
C ASP A 92 -17.76 -0.21 -24.28
N ARG A 93 -18.57 0.65 -23.63
CA ARG A 93 -19.69 1.34 -24.29
C ARG A 93 -19.21 2.21 -25.45
N ALA A 94 -18.16 2.99 -25.23
CA ALA A 94 -17.58 3.83 -26.27
C ALA A 94 -17.04 2.99 -27.44
N ARG A 95 -16.41 1.84 -27.17
CA ARG A 95 -15.98 0.89 -28.21
C ARG A 95 -17.18 0.37 -29.00
N TRP A 96 -18.24 -0.06 -28.31
CA TRP A 96 -19.42 -0.59 -28.95
C TRP A 96 -20.11 0.45 -29.86
N ASP A 97 -20.21 1.70 -29.41
CA ASP A 97 -20.75 2.78 -30.23
C ASP A 97 -19.88 3.09 -31.47
N ARG A 98 -18.55 3.01 -31.36
CA ARG A 98 -17.66 3.14 -32.53
C ARG A 98 -17.88 2.00 -33.52
N CYS A 99 -17.98 0.77 -33.05
CA CYS A 99 -18.23 -0.40 -33.89
C CYS A 99 -19.60 -0.38 -34.56
N ARG A 100 -20.60 0.18 -33.89
CA ARG A 100 -21.93 0.39 -34.49
C ARG A 100 -21.89 1.39 -35.65
N ARG A 101 -21.12 2.46 -35.53
CA ARG A 101 -21.00 3.49 -36.58
C ARG A 101 -20.09 3.05 -37.74
N ASP A 102 -19.03 2.33 -37.44
CA ASP A 102 -18.00 1.90 -38.38
C ASP A 102 -17.58 0.45 -38.05
N PRO A 103 -18.28 -0.54 -38.63
CA PRO A 103 -18.08 -1.96 -38.29
C PRO A 103 -16.77 -2.53 -38.84
N ASP A 104 -16.11 -1.85 -39.78
CA ASP A 104 -14.89 -2.35 -40.42
C ASP A 104 -13.62 -2.09 -39.60
N ARG A 105 -13.72 -1.37 -38.48
CA ARG A 105 -12.59 -1.10 -37.60
C ARG A 105 -11.98 -2.39 -37.04
N ARG A 106 -10.65 -2.45 -37.03
CA ARG A 106 -9.89 -3.58 -36.47
C ARG A 106 -10.24 -3.89 -35.02
N GLU A 107 -10.57 -2.86 -34.23
CA GLU A 107 -10.97 -3.02 -32.83
C GLU A 107 -12.30 -3.78 -32.65
N CYS A 108 -13.13 -3.91 -33.69
CA CYS A 108 -14.45 -4.54 -33.66
C CYS A 108 -14.46 -6.02 -34.06
N ARG A 109 -13.37 -6.49 -34.66
CA ARG A 109 -13.20 -7.88 -35.12
C ARG A 109 -12.59 -8.82 -34.07
N ARG A 110 -12.35 -8.30 -32.86
CA ARG A 110 -11.80 -9.02 -31.69
C ARG A 110 -12.87 -9.24 -30.63
#